data_AF-A0A348W7T0-F1
#
_entry.id   AF-A0A348W7T0-F1
#
_cell.length_a   1.000
_cell.length_b   1.000
_cell.length_c   1.000
_cell.angle_alpha   90.00
_cell.angle_beta   90.00
_cell.angle_gamma   90.00
#
_symmetry.space_group_name_H-M   'P 1'
#
loop_
_entity.id
_entity.type
_entity.pdbx_description
1 polymer ?
#
loop_
_entity_poly.entity_id
_entity_poly.type
_entity_poly.pdbx_seq_one_letter_code
_entity_poly.pdbx_strand_id
1 'polypeptide(L)'
;KLRDNRASYFRHFALLAGSSNIVTSNHWFQGDTSNDGGRTAGLILTRTNSRSTVTSNYIDNCFVEWVNEHDSAPDYDSEFSFSALNLSDNVFLAGNVAPWFTFLVIKPHGAGHYLNGLNINNNSFRIIGGSIAQVEHVDTSFADFDYNRMKGVNFTSNTYNNIEKRSESPFSYEFSRAGVSNDWSISLADHLPFEGWAQAVESVVAMGPLTNGAGQEVFAAPYVHAKQGASQNEIRLRWPEPVQGTVILRARMDDVH
;
A
#
# COMPACT_ATOMS: atom_id res chain seq x y z
N LYS A 1 -15.71 -17.14 11.42
CA LYS A 1 -15.56 -15.95 12.31
C LYS A 1 -14.65 -16.32 13.46
N LEU A 2 -13.64 -15.51 13.76
CA LEU A 2 -12.70 -15.65 14.87
C LEU A 2 -12.73 -14.38 15.72
N ARG A 3 -13.03 -14.49 17.01
CA ARG A 3 -13.10 -13.33 17.90
C ARG A 3 -12.76 -13.61 19.34
N ASP A 4 -12.26 -12.59 20.03
CA ASP A 4 -12.03 -12.56 21.49
C ASP A 4 -11.06 -13.66 21.96
N ASN A 5 -10.11 -14.05 21.11
CA ASN A 5 -9.11 -15.07 21.43
C ASN A 5 -7.79 -14.44 21.85
N ARG A 6 -7.03 -15.19 22.65
CA ARG A 6 -5.60 -14.98 22.83
C ARG A 6 -4.83 -16.20 22.33
N ALA A 7 -3.90 -16.01 21.40
CA ALA A 7 -3.07 -17.08 20.86
C ALA A 7 -1.58 -16.70 20.99
N SER A 8 -0.87 -17.45 21.83
CA SER A 8 0.52 -17.16 22.18
C SER A 8 1.45 -18.21 21.57
N TYR A 9 2.50 -17.78 20.86
CA TYR A 9 3.56 -18.65 20.35
C TYR A 9 3.12 -19.72 19.34
N PHE A 10 1.96 -19.53 18.70
CA PHE A 10 1.57 -20.34 17.55
C PHE A 10 2.26 -19.84 16.29
N ARG A 11 2.77 -20.75 15.46
CA ARG A 11 3.31 -20.39 14.15
C ARG A 11 2.25 -19.68 13.31
N HIS A 12 1.04 -20.24 13.23
CA HIS A 12 -0.09 -19.61 12.56
C HIS A 12 -1.25 -19.54 13.55
N PHE A 13 -1.81 -18.35 13.76
CA PHE A 13 -3.06 -18.18 14.50
C PHE A 13 -4.22 -18.82 13.72
N ALA A 14 -4.29 -18.58 12.41
CA ALA A 14 -5.31 -19.17 11.56
C ALA A 14 -4.90 -19.23 10.09
N LEU A 15 -5.40 -20.27 9.40
CA LEU A 15 -5.50 -20.34 7.95
C LEU A 15 -6.99 -20.35 7.58
N LEU A 16 -7.39 -19.46 6.68
CA LEU A 16 -8.78 -19.28 6.28
C LEU A 16 -8.92 -19.44 4.76
N ALA A 17 -9.42 -20.60 4.34
CA ALA A 17 -9.67 -20.93 2.93
C ALA A 17 -11.08 -20.55 2.42
N GLY A 18 -11.96 -20.12 3.32
CA GLY A 18 -13.27 -19.56 2.96
C GLY A 18 -13.17 -18.07 2.63
N SER A 19 -14.25 -17.51 2.07
CA SER A 19 -14.45 -16.06 1.94
C SER A 19 -15.34 -15.52 3.06
N SER A 20 -15.47 -14.20 3.16
CA SER A 20 -16.35 -13.51 4.11
C SER A 20 -16.01 -13.80 5.57
N ASN A 21 -14.72 -13.93 5.86
CA ASN A 21 -14.25 -14.15 7.22
C ASN A 21 -14.35 -12.87 8.03
N ILE A 22 -14.63 -13.01 9.32
CA ILE A 22 -14.54 -11.91 10.29
C ILE A 22 -13.52 -12.34 11.34
N VAL A 23 -12.42 -11.61 11.45
CA VAL A 23 -11.35 -11.79 12.44
C VAL A 23 -11.28 -10.52 13.27
N THR A 24 -11.78 -10.56 14.50
CA THR A 24 -11.94 -9.34 15.31
C THR A 24 -11.56 -9.50 16.76
N SER A 25 -10.97 -8.47 17.36
CA SER A 25 -10.77 -8.43 18.82
C SER A 25 -9.92 -9.58 19.36
N ASN A 26 -9.01 -10.12 18.54
CA ASN A 26 -8.07 -11.15 18.95
C ASN A 26 -6.73 -10.53 19.34
N HIS A 27 -5.96 -11.26 20.13
CA HIS A 27 -4.59 -10.93 20.50
C HIS A 27 -3.71 -12.13 20.17
N TRP A 28 -2.91 -12.04 19.11
CA TRP A 28 -1.96 -13.11 18.78
C TRP A 28 -0.56 -12.60 18.54
N PHE A 29 0.40 -13.43 18.89
CA PHE A 29 1.80 -13.12 18.73
C PHE A 29 2.64 -14.37 18.50
N GLN A 30 3.60 -14.26 17.61
CA GLN A 30 4.72 -15.21 17.53
C GLN A 30 5.81 -14.75 18.51
N GLY A 31 6.61 -15.69 18.99
CA GLY A 31 7.80 -15.35 19.77
C GLY A 31 9.03 -15.56 18.93
N ASP A 32 9.99 -14.66 19.05
CA ASP A 32 11.38 -15.03 18.92
C ASP A 32 12.25 -14.20 19.88
N THR A 33 13.37 -14.77 20.29
CA THR A 33 14.45 -14.07 20.98
C THR A 33 15.62 -13.77 20.04
N SER A 34 15.48 -14.12 18.75
CA SER A 34 16.49 -13.87 17.73
C SER A 34 16.47 -12.42 17.28
N ASN A 35 17.67 -11.87 17.09
CA ASN A 35 17.85 -10.63 16.36
C ASN A 35 17.75 -10.91 14.86
N ASP A 36 17.02 -10.07 14.13
CA ASP A 36 16.74 -10.18 12.69
C ASP A 36 16.11 -11.52 12.27
N GLY A 37 15.35 -12.16 13.17
CA GLY A 37 14.73 -13.44 12.90
C GLY A 37 13.66 -13.37 11.81
N GLY A 38 13.58 -14.39 10.95
CA GLY A 38 12.50 -14.50 9.98
C GLY A 38 11.14 -14.62 10.68
N ARG A 39 10.21 -13.73 10.35
CA ARG A 39 8.81 -13.84 10.80
C ARG A 39 8.04 -14.74 9.85
N THR A 40 6.97 -15.36 10.34
CA THR A 40 6.05 -16.16 9.52
C THR A 40 4.65 -15.54 9.53
N ALA A 41 3.77 -16.00 8.65
CA ALA A 41 2.39 -15.53 8.63
C ALA A 41 1.68 -15.85 9.96
N GLY A 42 1.05 -14.88 10.61
CA GLY A 42 0.16 -15.12 11.74
C GLY A 42 -1.24 -15.51 11.27
N LEU A 43 -1.73 -14.81 10.25
CA LEU A 43 -3.02 -15.05 9.60
C LEU A 43 -2.80 -15.28 8.11
N ILE A 44 -3.34 -16.37 7.57
CA ILE A 44 -3.26 -16.70 6.14
C ILE A 44 -4.68 -16.70 5.56
N LEU A 45 -4.89 -15.92 4.50
CA LEU A 45 -6.11 -15.87 3.71
C LEU A 45 -5.81 -16.49 2.33
N THR A 46 -6.48 -17.57 1.95
CA THR A 46 -6.10 -18.30 0.71
C THR A 46 -7.08 -18.11 -0.46
N ARG A 47 -8.03 -17.17 -0.36
CA ARG A 47 -9.03 -16.87 -1.41
C ARG A 47 -8.78 -15.48 -1.99
N THR A 48 -8.65 -15.39 -3.31
CA THR A 48 -8.54 -14.13 -4.06
C THR A 48 -9.71 -13.19 -3.73
N ASN A 49 -10.96 -13.60 -3.92
CA ASN A 49 -12.11 -12.82 -3.46
C ASN A 49 -12.42 -13.07 -1.97
N SER A 50 -11.54 -12.55 -1.12
CA SER A 50 -11.56 -12.81 0.31
C SER A 50 -12.84 -12.32 0.96
N ARG A 51 -13.31 -11.10 0.64
CA ARG A 51 -14.45 -10.45 1.34
C ARG A 51 -14.30 -10.40 2.86
N SER A 52 -13.07 -10.52 3.36
CA SER A 52 -12.81 -10.70 4.77
C SER A 52 -12.62 -9.35 5.47
N THR A 53 -13.01 -9.30 6.74
CA THR A 53 -12.74 -8.18 7.64
C THR A 53 -11.82 -8.66 8.75
N VAL A 54 -10.65 -8.04 8.84
CA VAL A 54 -9.66 -8.21 9.91
C VAL A 54 -9.60 -6.90 10.67
N THR A 55 -10.23 -6.84 11.84
CA THR A 55 -10.42 -5.58 12.56
C THR A 55 -10.13 -5.62 14.05
N SER A 56 -9.57 -4.55 14.61
CA SER A 56 -9.42 -4.41 16.06
C SER A 56 -8.62 -5.55 16.73
N ASN A 57 -7.62 -6.10 16.04
CA ASN A 57 -6.76 -7.14 16.59
C ASN A 57 -5.40 -6.57 17.05
N TYR A 58 -4.75 -7.28 17.97
CA TYR A 58 -3.32 -7.11 18.28
C TYR A 58 -2.53 -8.22 17.57
N ILE A 59 -1.63 -7.81 16.68
CA ILE A 59 -0.90 -8.65 15.72
C ILE A 59 0.59 -8.40 15.93
N ASP A 60 1.30 -9.37 16.50
CA ASP A 60 2.67 -9.15 16.95
C ASP A 60 3.65 -10.20 16.45
N ASN A 61 4.80 -9.73 15.96
CA ASN A 61 5.90 -10.52 15.40
C ASN A 61 5.44 -11.51 14.33
N CYS A 62 4.50 -11.11 13.49
CA CYS A 62 4.03 -11.90 12.36
C CYS A 62 3.41 -10.99 11.30
N PHE A 63 3.23 -11.52 10.09
CA PHE A 63 2.54 -10.81 9.02
C PHE A 63 1.17 -11.44 8.71
N VAL A 64 0.29 -10.67 8.08
CA VAL A 64 -0.90 -11.21 7.42
C VAL A 64 -0.51 -11.59 6.00
N GLU A 65 -0.78 -12.82 5.60
CA GLU A 65 -0.54 -13.31 4.25
C GLU A 65 -1.87 -13.45 3.50
N TRP A 66 -1.94 -12.91 2.28
CA TRP A 66 -3.04 -13.10 1.36
C TRP A 66 -2.53 -13.76 0.08
N VAL A 67 -2.95 -14.99 -0.16
CA VAL A 67 -2.39 -15.88 -1.17
C VAL A 67 -3.52 -16.61 -1.91
N ASN A 68 -3.24 -17.21 -3.06
CA ASN A 68 -4.15 -18.13 -3.77
C ASN A 68 -3.53 -19.51 -4.02
N GLU A 69 -2.65 -19.97 -3.12
CA GLU A 69 -1.92 -21.24 -3.25
C GLU A 69 -2.81 -22.49 -3.36
N HIS A 70 -4.06 -22.40 -2.88
CA HIS A 70 -5.05 -23.48 -2.96
C HIS A 70 -5.75 -23.57 -4.31
N ASP A 71 -5.50 -22.65 -5.23
CA ASP A 71 -6.03 -22.72 -6.59
C ASP A 71 -5.17 -23.64 -7.46
N SER A 72 -5.79 -24.68 -8.03
CA SER A 72 -5.12 -25.60 -8.96
C SER A 72 -4.84 -24.96 -10.32
N ALA A 73 -5.52 -23.86 -10.65
CA ALA A 73 -5.30 -23.05 -11.85
C ALA A 73 -5.15 -21.58 -11.43
N PRO A 74 -3.99 -21.19 -10.88
CA PRO A 74 -3.84 -19.94 -10.14
C PRO A 74 -3.69 -18.70 -11.03
N ASP A 75 -3.58 -18.85 -12.35
CA ASP A 75 -3.57 -17.74 -13.29
C ASP A 75 -4.96 -17.12 -13.38
N TYR A 76 -5.00 -15.80 -13.52
CA TYR A 76 -6.25 -15.07 -13.67
C TYR A 76 -6.94 -15.40 -15.01
N ASP A 77 -8.22 -15.76 -14.95
CA ASP A 77 -9.06 -15.91 -16.15
C ASP A 77 -10.39 -15.16 -15.99
N SER A 78 -11.42 -15.81 -15.47
CA SER A 78 -12.79 -15.28 -15.39
C SER A 78 -13.31 -15.15 -13.97
N GLU A 79 -12.49 -15.50 -12.98
CA GLU A 79 -12.79 -15.37 -11.57
C GLU A 79 -12.58 -13.95 -11.04
N PHE A 80 -12.90 -13.77 -9.76
CA PHE A 80 -12.61 -12.53 -9.06
C PHE A 80 -11.17 -12.57 -8.56
N SER A 81 -10.41 -11.53 -8.92
CA SER A 81 -9.03 -11.33 -8.47
C SER A 81 -8.94 -11.06 -6.94
N PHE A 82 -7.75 -10.74 -6.44
CA PHE A 82 -7.49 -10.33 -5.06
C PHE A 82 -8.37 -9.14 -4.67
N SER A 83 -9.52 -9.43 -4.03
CA SER A 83 -10.57 -8.44 -3.82
C SER A 83 -11.26 -8.45 -2.46
N ALA A 84 -11.83 -7.28 -2.13
CA ALA A 84 -12.74 -7.05 -1.02
C ALA A 84 -12.16 -7.38 0.37
N LEU A 85 -10.87 -7.11 0.58
CA LEU A 85 -10.23 -7.29 1.88
C LEU A 85 -10.26 -5.98 2.67
N ASN A 86 -10.71 -6.03 3.92
CA ASN A 86 -10.70 -4.91 4.86
C ASN A 86 -9.80 -5.22 6.06
N LEU A 87 -8.67 -4.52 6.19
CA LEU A 87 -7.78 -4.53 7.35
C LEU A 87 -7.90 -3.19 8.07
N SER A 88 -8.67 -3.14 9.16
CA SER A 88 -9.02 -1.89 9.83
C SER A 88 -8.71 -1.89 11.34
N ASP A 89 -8.26 -0.76 11.88
CA ASP A 89 -8.17 -0.56 13.34
C ASP A 89 -7.31 -1.61 14.10
N ASN A 90 -6.36 -2.28 13.43
CA ASN A 90 -5.48 -3.25 14.08
C ASN A 90 -4.22 -2.59 14.66
N VAL A 91 -3.66 -3.21 15.68
CA VAL A 91 -2.33 -2.88 16.21
C VAL A 91 -1.35 -3.92 15.68
N PHE A 92 -0.37 -3.45 14.90
CA PHE A 92 0.73 -4.23 14.37
C PHE A 92 2.03 -3.86 15.09
N LEU A 93 2.67 -4.85 15.69
CA LEU A 93 3.95 -4.70 16.39
C LEU A 93 4.95 -5.74 15.91
N ALA A 94 6.20 -5.36 15.74
CA ALA A 94 7.29 -6.34 15.64
C ALA A 94 8.54 -5.77 16.32
N GLY A 95 9.40 -6.64 16.83
CA GLY A 95 10.67 -6.25 17.43
C GLY A 95 11.83 -6.98 16.78
N ASN A 96 12.99 -6.32 16.66
CA ASN A 96 14.24 -6.93 16.17
C ASN A 96 14.08 -7.71 14.86
N VAL A 97 13.34 -7.14 13.91
CA VAL A 97 13.13 -7.71 12.57
C VAL A 97 14.11 -7.10 11.58
N ALA A 98 14.45 -7.87 10.54
CA ALA A 98 15.25 -7.37 9.44
C ALA A 98 14.54 -6.19 8.72
N PRO A 99 15.28 -5.24 8.12
CA PRO A 99 14.70 -4.04 7.48
C PRO A 99 13.70 -4.32 6.35
N TRP A 100 13.73 -5.51 5.76
CA TRP A 100 12.82 -5.94 4.69
C TRP A 100 11.56 -6.68 5.20
N PHE A 101 11.35 -6.80 6.52
CA PHE A 101 10.11 -7.33 7.06
C PHE A 101 8.93 -6.39 6.74
N THR A 102 7.76 -6.99 6.48
CA THR A 102 6.50 -6.28 6.25
C THR A 102 5.38 -6.94 7.04
N PHE A 103 4.34 -6.19 7.40
CA PHE A 103 3.19 -6.67 8.16
C PHE A 103 2.09 -7.28 7.27
N LEU A 104 2.11 -6.97 5.98
CA LEU A 104 1.19 -7.50 4.98
C LEU A 104 1.96 -8.04 3.78
N VAL A 105 1.75 -9.30 3.46
CA VAL A 105 2.31 -9.95 2.28
C VAL A 105 1.16 -10.43 1.41
N ILE A 106 1.17 -10.01 0.13
CA ILE A 106 0.25 -10.55 -0.86
C ILE A 106 1.07 -11.39 -1.85
N LYS A 107 0.67 -12.63 -2.08
CA LYS A 107 1.43 -13.58 -2.90
C LYS A 107 0.52 -14.19 -3.99
N PRO A 108 0.55 -13.64 -5.21
CA PRO A 108 -0.12 -14.24 -6.35
C PRO A 108 0.64 -15.50 -6.80
N HIS A 109 -0.05 -16.63 -6.90
CA HIS A 109 0.47 -17.90 -7.44
C HIS A 109 0.29 -18.03 -8.95
N GLY A 110 -0.38 -17.07 -9.60
CA GLY A 110 -0.53 -17.01 -11.05
C GLY A 110 -0.71 -15.58 -11.53
N ALA A 111 -0.47 -15.39 -12.83
CA ALA A 111 -0.35 -14.09 -13.47
C ALA A 111 -1.70 -13.45 -13.78
N GLY A 112 -1.70 -12.14 -14.09
CA GLY A 112 -2.89 -11.40 -14.54
C GLY A 112 -3.84 -10.96 -13.43
N HIS A 113 -3.59 -11.38 -12.19
CA HIS A 113 -4.29 -10.88 -11.01
C HIS A 113 -3.96 -9.40 -10.74
N TYR A 114 -4.82 -8.73 -9.98
CA TYR A 114 -4.76 -7.33 -9.58
C TYR A 114 -5.55 -7.11 -8.28
N LEU A 115 -5.36 -5.97 -7.62
CA LEU A 115 -6.14 -5.59 -6.43
C LEU A 115 -7.47 -4.93 -6.81
N ASN A 116 -8.54 -5.34 -6.13
CA ASN A 116 -9.88 -4.76 -6.32
C ASN A 116 -10.63 -4.56 -4.99
N GLY A 117 -10.78 -3.34 -4.52
CA GLY A 117 -11.51 -3.04 -3.28
C GLY A 117 -10.75 -3.49 -2.03
N LEU A 118 -9.46 -3.16 -1.96
CA LEU A 118 -8.63 -3.35 -0.76
C LEU A 118 -8.75 -2.11 0.12
N ASN A 119 -9.05 -2.30 1.40
CA ASN A 119 -9.07 -1.22 2.38
C ASN A 119 -8.14 -1.54 3.55
N ILE A 120 -7.14 -0.68 3.77
CA ILE A 120 -6.18 -0.75 4.87
C ILE A 120 -6.21 0.59 5.60
N ASN A 121 -6.91 0.65 6.72
CA ASN A 121 -7.13 1.93 7.39
C ASN A 121 -7.07 1.88 8.92
N ASN A 122 -6.73 3.01 9.53
CA ASN A 122 -6.68 3.19 10.98
C ASN A 122 -5.79 2.19 11.73
N ASN A 123 -4.88 1.50 11.05
CA ASN A 123 -3.96 0.57 11.70
C ASN A 123 -2.79 1.35 12.32
N SER A 124 -2.26 0.82 13.42
CA SER A 124 -1.02 1.31 14.01
C SER A 124 0.11 0.34 13.72
N PHE A 125 1.12 0.76 12.97
CA PHE A 125 2.32 -0.01 12.66
C PHE A 125 3.49 0.50 13.50
N ARG A 126 4.16 -0.41 14.20
CA ARG A 126 5.32 -0.07 15.03
C ARG A 126 6.39 -1.14 15.03
N ILE A 127 7.64 -0.69 14.91
CA ILE A 127 8.82 -1.53 15.12
C ILE A 127 9.55 -1.14 16.42
N ILE A 128 10.03 -2.13 17.15
CA ILE A 128 10.90 -1.99 18.33
C ILE A 128 12.32 -2.48 17.96
N GLY A 129 13.36 -1.72 18.34
CA GLY A 129 14.74 -2.15 18.16
C GLY A 129 15.32 -2.00 16.74
N GLY A 130 14.65 -1.28 15.85
CA GLY A 130 15.08 -1.04 14.47
C GLY A 130 14.01 -0.29 13.67
N SER A 131 14.16 -0.28 12.34
CA SER A 131 13.16 0.20 11.37
C SER A 131 12.99 -0.81 10.24
N ILE A 132 11.85 -0.73 9.55
CA ILE A 132 11.60 -1.45 8.29
C ILE A 132 11.35 -0.45 7.16
N ALA A 133 11.61 -0.88 5.92
CA ALA A 133 11.43 -0.05 4.74
C ALA A 133 9.96 0.35 4.54
N GLN A 134 9.03 -0.61 4.64
CA GLN A 134 7.60 -0.40 4.37
C GLN A 134 6.75 -1.46 5.12
N VAL A 135 5.42 -1.35 5.11
CA VAL A 135 4.53 -2.23 5.91
C VAL A 135 3.93 -3.38 5.11
N GLU A 136 4.15 -3.40 3.80
CA GLU A 136 3.42 -4.16 2.82
C GLU A 136 4.32 -4.59 1.67
N HIS A 137 4.10 -5.78 1.12
CA HIS A 137 4.88 -6.27 -0.01
C HIS A 137 4.03 -7.21 -0.88
N VAL A 138 4.31 -7.20 -2.18
CA VAL A 138 3.84 -8.23 -3.11
C VAL A 138 4.98 -9.21 -3.29
N ASP A 139 4.82 -10.42 -2.77
CA ASP A 139 5.80 -11.48 -2.97
C ASP A 139 5.63 -12.07 -4.37
N THR A 140 6.55 -11.69 -5.26
CA THR A 140 6.56 -12.04 -6.68
C THR A 140 7.25 -13.37 -6.99
N SER A 141 7.48 -14.22 -5.98
CA SER A 141 8.16 -15.52 -6.16
C SER A 141 7.47 -16.44 -7.17
N PHE A 142 6.16 -16.25 -7.44
CA PHE A 142 5.41 -17.01 -8.43
C PHE A 142 4.89 -16.12 -9.56
N ALA A 143 4.16 -15.06 -9.23
CA ALA A 143 3.66 -14.09 -10.17
C ALA A 143 3.53 -12.71 -9.54
N ASP A 144 3.54 -11.68 -10.38
CA ASP A 144 3.28 -10.30 -9.99
C ASP A 144 1.87 -9.86 -10.44
N PHE A 145 1.42 -8.72 -9.95
CA PHE A 145 0.14 -8.13 -10.35
C PHE A 145 0.18 -7.43 -11.71
N ASP A 146 -0.95 -7.45 -12.39
CA ASP A 146 -1.26 -6.51 -13.47
C ASP A 146 -1.65 -5.16 -12.86
N TYR A 147 -0.65 -4.30 -12.69
CA TYR A 147 -0.83 -2.98 -12.14
C TYR A 147 -1.76 -2.07 -12.96
N ASN A 148 -2.00 -2.33 -14.26
CA ASN A 148 -2.97 -1.56 -15.05
C ASN A 148 -4.42 -1.75 -14.59
N ARG A 149 -4.70 -2.78 -13.81
CA ARG A 149 -6.07 -3.16 -13.43
C ARG A 149 -6.39 -2.85 -11.97
N MET A 150 -5.47 -2.20 -11.25
CA MET A 150 -5.63 -1.84 -9.85
C MET A 150 -6.86 -0.93 -9.66
N LYS A 151 -7.70 -1.29 -8.68
CA LYS A 151 -8.98 -0.60 -8.44
C LYS A 151 -9.38 -0.61 -6.98
N GLY A 152 -9.89 0.52 -6.50
CA GLY A 152 -10.41 0.65 -5.14
C GLY A 152 -9.39 0.28 -4.06
N VAL A 153 -8.12 0.68 -4.24
CA VAL A 153 -7.06 0.48 -3.25
C VAL A 153 -7.01 1.70 -2.34
N ASN A 154 -7.46 1.50 -1.10
CA ASN A 154 -7.48 2.51 -0.06
C ASN A 154 -6.49 2.14 1.04
N PHE A 155 -5.52 3.02 1.26
CA PHE A 155 -4.49 2.92 2.28
C PHE A 155 -4.46 4.28 3.00
N THR A 156 -5.20 4.41 4.10
CA THR A 156 -5.51 5.73 4.68
C THR A 156 -5.52 5.72 6.20
N SER A 157 -5.13 6.83 6.83
CA SER A 157 -5.23 7.03 8.29
C SER A 157 -4.46 6.01 9.13
N ASN A 158 -3.45 5.35 8.56
CA ASN A 158 -2.57 4.47 9.30
C ASN A 158 -1.46 5.29 10.01
N THR A 159 -0.98 4.79 11.14
CA THR A 159 0.12 5.40 11.89
C THR A 159 1.39 4.58 11.72
N TYR A 160 2.52 5.26 11.51
CA TYR A 160 3.82 4.64 11.24
C TYR A 160 4.87 5.06 12.28
N ASN A 161 5.41 4.09 13.03
CA ASN A 161 6.49 4.32 14.00
C ASN A 161 7.68 3.39 13.71
N ASN A 162 8.81 3.97 13.29
CA ASN A 162 9.97 3.24 12.77
C ASN A 162 9.68 2.47 11.46
N ILE A 163 8.97 3.13 10.54
CA ILE A 163 8.78 2.71 9.15
C ILE A 163 9.22 3.86 8.26
N GLU A 164 10.05 3.58 7.27
CA GLU A 164 10.65 4.59 6.39
C GLU A 164 9.64 5.14 5.39
N LYS A 165 9.02 4.25 4.61
CA LYS A 165 8.00 4.56 3.61
C LYS A 165 6.61 4.59 4.25
N ARG A 166 5.90 5.70 4.05
CA ARG A 166 4.51 5.84 4.51
C ARG A 166 3.57 5.63 3.33
N SER A 167 3.17 4.37 3.13
CA SER A 167 2.30 3.99 2.03
C SER A 167 0.90 4.60 2.20
N GLU A 168 0.42 5.28 1.18
CA GLU A 168 -0.87 5.98 1.17
C GLU A 168 -1.50 5.93 -0.23
N SER A 169 -2.80 5.67 -0.30
CA SER A 169 -3.58 5.76 -1.53
C SER A 169 -5.04 6.01 -1.15
N PRO A 170 -5.65 7.13 -1.53
CA PRO A 170 -5.04 8.30 -2.17
C PRO A 170 -4.05 9.00 -1.22
N PHE A 171 -2.91 9.44 -1.77
CA PHE A 171 -1.88 10.21 -1.07
C PHE A 171 -1.97 11.69 -1.43
N SER A 172 -1.69 12.57 -0.47
CA SER A 172 -1.56 14.02 -0.70
C SER A 172 -0.11 14.45 -0.52
N TYR A 173 0.46 15.09 -1.54
CA TYR A 173 1.87 15.50 -1.57
C TYR A 173 2.01 16.99 -1.85
N GLU A 174 2.85 17.67 -1.08
CA GLU A 174 3.31 19.01 -1.41
C GLU A 174 4.61 18.92 -2.21
N PHE A 175 4.59 19.44 -3.44
CA PHE A 175 5.76 19.51 -4.30
C PHE A 175 6.13 20.96 -4.58
N SER A 176 7.38 21.31 -4.31
CA SER A 176 7.94 22.63 -4.63
C SER A 176 8.99 22.51 -5.72
N ARG A 177 8.87 23.35 -6.74
CA ARG A 177 9.87 23.46 -7.80
C ARG A 177 10.64 24.78 -7.70
N ALA A 178 11.96 24.66 -7.62
CA ALA A 178 12.88 25.77 -7.87
C ALA A 178 13.23 25.86 -9.35
N GLY A 179 13.26 27.09 -9.88
CA GLY A 179 13.57 27.33 -11.29
C GLY A 179 12.37 27.10 -12.20
N VAL A 180 12.24 27.95 -13.21
CA VAL A 180 11.08 27.96 -14.10
C VAL A 180 11.15 26.84 -15.12
N SER A 181 10.04 26.14 -15.29
CA SER A 181 9.89 25.11 -16.32
C SER A 181 8.42 24.77 -16.52
N ASN A 182 8.09 24.31 -17.72
CA ASN A 182 6.74 23.88 -18.07
C ASN A 182 6.54 22.36 -17.96
N ASP A 183 7.55 21.62 -17.49
CA ASP A 183 7.52 20.15 -17.38
C ASP A 183 8.04 19.68 -16.03
N TRP A 184 7.14 19.44 -15.07
CA TRP A 184 7.45 19.05 -13.71
C TRP A 184 7.35 17.53 -13.55
N SER A 185 8.48 16.85 -13.37
CA SER A 185 8.51 15.44 -12.97
C SER A 185 8.41 15.33 -11.47
N ILE A 186 7.51 14.47 -10.99
CA ILE A 186 7.33 14.19 -9.57
C ILE A 186 7.29 12.68 -9.39
N SER A 187 8.22 12.14 -8.60
CA SER A 187 8.22 10.72 -8.21
C SER A 187 7.28 10.50 -7.04
N LEU A 188 6.48 9.43 -7.10
CA LEU A 188 5.57 8.99 -6.05
C LEU A 188 6.02 7.65 -5.44
N ALA A 189 7.20 7.16 -5.79
CA ALA A 189 7.72 5.83 -5.40
C ALA A 189 7.65 5.58 -3.88
N ASP A 190 8.02 6.58 -3.09
CA ASP A 190 8.10 6.48 -1.62
C ASP A 190 6.74 6.64 -0.92
N HIS A 191 5.65 6.68 -1.68
CA HIS A 191 4.30 6.94 -1.15
C HIS A 191 3.26 5.93 -1.62
N LEU A 192 3.41 5.38 -2.83
CA LEU A 192 2.42 4.44 -3.36
C LEU A 192 2.53 3.06 -2.68
N PRO A 193 1.42 2.45 -2.23
CA PRO A 193 1.46 1.13 -1.64
C PRO A 193 1.92 0.08 -2.66
N PHE A 194 2.53 -1.01 -2.16
CA PHE A 194 2.87 -2.20 -2.97
C PHE A 194 3.80 -1.90 -4.16
N GLU A 195 4.63 -0.85 -4.02
CA GLU A 195 5.51 -0.34 -5.08
C GLU A 195 4.75 -0.08 -6.40
N GLY A 196 3.47 0.27 -6.26
CA GLY A 196 2.54 0.40 -7.37
C GLY A 196 2.81 1.61 -8.26
N TRP A 197 2.07 1.64 -9.37
CA TRP A 197 2.18 2.70 -10.37
C TRP A 197 1.37 3.94 -9.99
N ALA A 198 1.81 5.10 -10.46
CA ALA A 198 1.04 6.34 -10.36
C ALA A 198 -0.08 6.30 -11.42
N GLN A 199 -1.24 5.75 -11.07
CA GLN A 199 -2.36 5.53 -11.99
C GLN A 199 -3.14 6.80 -12.28
N ALA A 200 -3.54 7.51 -11.22
CA ALA A 200 -4.43 8.66 -11.33
C ALA A 200 -4.01 9.81 -10.43
N VAL A 201 -4.31 11.03 -10.86
CA VAL A 201 -4.18 12.26 -10.08
C VAL A 201 -5.56 12.90 -9.98
N GLU A 202 -6.10 12.94 -8.78
CA GLU A 202 -7.44 13.47 -8.47
C GLU A 202 -7.44 15.00 -8.48
N SER A 203 -6.35 15.63 -8.05
CA SER A 203 -6.24 17.08 -8.02
C SER A 203 -4.79 17.57 -8.05
N VAL A 204 -4.61 18.79 -8.57
CA VAL A 204 -3.40 19.60 -8.46
C VAL A 204 -3.83 21.02 -8.17
N VAL A 205 -3.39 21.57 -7.05
CA VAL A 205 -3.76 22.91 -6.58
C VAL A 205 -2.50 23.68 -6.26
N ALA A 206 -2.34 24.87 -6.82
CA ALA A 206 -1.23 25.76 -6.47
C ALA A 206 -1.34 26.18 -5.00
N MET A 207 -0.23 26.07 -4.26
CA MET A 207 -0.10 26.53 -2.89
C MET A 207 0.67 27.85 -2.90
N GLY A 208 -0.08 28.96 -3.00
CA GLY A 208 0.50 30.28 -3.24
C GLY A 208 0.71 30.58 -4.73
N PRO A 209 1.28 31.75 -5.05
CA PRO A 209 1.46 32.18 -6.44
C PRO A 209 2.52 31.34 -7.15
N LEU A 210 2.20 30.92 -8.37
CA LEU A 210 3.20 30.44 -9.32
C LEU A 210 3.83 31.66 -10.00
N THR A 211 5.13 31.62 -10.27
CA THR A 211 5.84 32.74 -10.91
C THR A 211 6.59 32.31 -12.16
N ASN A 212 6.66 33.18 -13.15
CA ASN A 212 7.48 33.00 -14.35
C ASN A 212 8.91 33.53 -14.15
N GLY A 213 9.72 33.50 -15.22
CA GLY A 213 11.12 33.94 -15.17
C GLY A 213 11.32 35.43 -14.89
N ALA A 214 10.28 36.25 -15.08
CA ALA A 214 10.26 37.68 -14.76
C ALA A 214 9.75 37.98 -13.34
N GLY A 215 9.41 36.95 -12.55
CA GLY A 215 8.84 37.09 -11.22
C GLY A 215 7.37 37.53 -11.22
N GLN A 216 6.68 37.47 -12.36
CA GLN A 216 5.26 37.78 -12.47
C GLN A 216 4.43 36.56 -12.06
N GLU A 217 3.31 36.80 -11.39
CA GLU A 217 2.37 35.76 -11.01
C GLU A 217 1.67 35.17 -12.23
N VAL A 218 1.53 33.84 -12.24
CA VAL A 218 0.89 33.07 -13.32
C VAL A 218 -0.31 32.32 -12.77
N PHE A 219 -1.48 32.57 -13.36
CA PHE A 219 -2.74 31.94 -13.01
C PHE A 219 -3.07 30.84 -14.03
N ALA A 220 -2.47 29.67 -13.84
CA ALA A 220 -2.66 28.52 -14.72
C ALA A 220 -2.87 27.23 -13.93
N ALA A 221 -3.47 26.23 -14.57
CA ALA A 221 -3.53 24.86 -14.10
C ALA A 221 -2.75 23.96 -15.09
N PRO A 222 -2.05 22.92 -14.61
CA PRO A 222 -1.41 21.97 -15.48
C PRO A 222 -2.40 20.90 -15.94
N TYR A 223 -2.07 20.20 -17.03
CA TYR A 223 -2.58 18.84 -17.23
C TYR A 223 -1.53 17.83 -16.77
N VAL A 224 -1.97 16.59 -16.51
CA VAL A 224 -1.14 15.55 -15.91
C VAL A 224 -0.96 14.39 -16.88
N HIS A 225 0.27 13.89 -16.99
CA HIS A 225 0.54 12.53 -17.47
C HIS A 225 0.92 11.64 -16.30
N ALA A 226 0.15 10.59 -16.08
CA ALA A 226 0.41 9.56 -15.08
C ALA A 226 1.28 8.44 -15.68
N LYS A 227 1.72 7.46 -14.88
CA LYS A 227 2.53 6.30 -15.31
C LYS A 227 3.81 6.68 -16.05
N GLN A 228 4.53 7.69 -15.57
CA GLN A 228 5.79 8.15 -16.15
C GLN A 228 6.99 7.51 -15.45
N GLY A 229 8.16 7.62 -16.06
CA GLY A 229 9.38 6.97 -15.55
C GLY A 229 9.43 5.47 -15.85
N ALA A 230 10.59 4.85 -15.64
CA ALA A 230 10.81 3.44 -15.94
C ALA A 230 9.95 2.51 -15.06
N SER A 231 9.71 2.91 -13.81
CA SER A 231 8.88 2.17 -12.85
C SER A 231 7.41 2.62 -12.82
N GLN A 232 7.01 3.52 -13.74
CA GLN A 232 5.64 4.04 -13.85
C GLN A 232 5.06 4.66 -12.57
N ASN A 233 5.92 5.08 -11.66
CA ASN A 233 5.59 5.70 -10.38
C ASN A 233 5.86 7.21 -10.38
N GLU A 234 6.12 7.81 -11.54
CA GLU A 234 6.22 9.25 -11.69
C GLU A 234 4.97 9.83 -12.36
N ILE A 235 4.72 11.10 -12.09
CA ILE A 235 3.76 11.93 -12.82
C ILE A 235 4.47 13.12 -13.46
N ARG A 236 3.91 13.63 -14.54
CA ARG A 236 4.37 14.84 -15.24
C ARG A 236 3.28 15.89 -15.22
N LEU A 237 3.54 17.03 -14.59
CA LEU A 237 2.68 18.22 -14.68
C LEU A 237 3.17 19.09 -15.83
N ARG A 238 2.29 19.34 -16.80
CA ARG A 238 2.57 20.14 -17.99
C ARG A 238 1.85 21.47 -17.91
N TRP A 239 2.62 22.55 -17.88
CA TRP A 239 2.14 23.92 -17.75
C TRP A 239 2.12 24.63 -19.11
N PRO A 240 1.27 25.65 -19.29
CA PRO A 240 1.23 26.43 -20.53
C PRO A 240 2.51 27.24 -20.77
N GLU A 241 3.23 27.62 -19.71
CA GLU A 241 4.50 28.35 -19.78
C GLU A 241 5.45 27.92 -18.66
N PRO A 242 6.76 28.27 -18.74
CA PRO A 242 7.71 27.98 -17.67
C PRO A 242 7.36 28.70 -16.37
N VAL A 243 7.03 27.92 -15.34
CA VAL A 243 6.69 28.41 -14.00
C VAL A 243 7.49 27.70 -12.91
N GLN A 244 7.60 28.34 -11.75
CA GLN A 244 8.11 27.79 -10.50
C GLN A 244 7.12 28.08 -9.36
N GLY A 245 7.23 27.35 -8.25
CA GLY A 245 6.36 27.49 -7.09
C GLY A 245 5.99 26.15 -6.48
N THR A 246 4.90 26.13 -5.73
CA THR A 246 4.47 24.96 -4.95
C THR A 246 3.08 24.52 -5.36
N VAL A 247 2.86 23.20 -5.42
CA VAL A 247 1.54 22.59 -5.62
C VAL A 247 1.28 21.55 -4.53
N ILE A 248 0.03 21.42 -4.12
CA ILE A 248 -0.46 20.21 -3.47
C ILE A 248 -1.16 19.36 -4.53
N LEU A 249 -0.76 18.10 -4.62
CA LEU A 249 -1.41 17.12 -5.48
C LEU A 249 -2.01 15.99 -4.65
N ARG A 250 -3.05 15.37 -5.20
CA ARG A 250 -3.65 14.16 -4.66
C ARG A 250 -3.62 13.06 -5.72
N ALA A 251 -2.94 11.97 -5.42
CA ALA A 251 -2.68 10.89 -6.39
C ALA A 251 -3.04 9.50 -5.83
N ARG A 252 -3.21 8.54 -6.73
CA ARG A 252 -3.64 7.18 -6.45
C ARG A 252 -2.81 6.13 -7.18
N MET A 253 -2.76 4.92 -6.61
CA MET A 253 -2.18 3.75 -7.25
C MET A 253 -3.16 2.92 -8.09
N ASP A 254 -4.40 3.40 -8.21
CA ASP A 254 -5.52 2.71 -8.84
C ASP A 254 -6.36 3.66 -9.71
N ASP A 255 -7.15 3.08 -10.62
CA ASP A 255 -8.01 3.84 -11.52
C ASP A 255 -9.20 4.50 -10.81
N VAL A 256 -9.62 5.66 -11.33
CA VAL A 256 -10.83 6.36 -10.89
C VAL A 256 -12.04 5.72 -11.58
N HIS A 257 -12.64 4.74 -10.89
CA HIS A 257 -13.91 4.05 -11.17
C HIS A 257 -13.92 2.66 -11.78
#